data_AF-A0A383AY37-F1
#
_entry.id   AF-A0A383AY37-F1
#
_cell.length_a   1.000
_cell.length_b   1.000
_cell.length_c   1.000
_cell.angle_alpha   90.00
_cell.angle_beta   90.00
_cell.angle_gamma   90.00
#
_symmetry.space_group_name_H-M   'P 1'
#
loop_
_entity.id
_entity.type
_entity.pdbx_description
1 polymer ?
#
loop_
_entity_poly.entity_id
_entity_poly.type
_entity_poly.pdbx_seq_one_letter_code
_entity_poly.pdbx_strand_id
1 'polypeptide(L)' 'MSVILGKTNLSIEKLIRIARFNEKVELHPDAVKRIKKCRAMLEEKIQTREIMYGVNTG' A
#
# COMPACT_ATOMS: atom_id res chain seq x y z
N MET A 1 2.53 -0.57 -21.42
CA MET A 1 2.23 -1.65 -20.46
C MET A 1 2.53 -1.12 -19.07
N SER A 2 1.81 -1.56 -18.04
CA SER A 2 2.00 -1.12 -16.65
C SER A 2 2.57 -2.24 -15.79
N VAL A 3 3.45 -1.88 -14.85
CA VAL A 3 3.93 -2.79 -13.80
C VAL A 3 2.87 -2.85 -12.70
N ILE A 4 2.29 -4.04 -12.51
CA ILE A 4 1.31 -4.29 -11.44
C ILE A 4 2.02 -4.61 -10.13
N LEU A 5 1.80 -3.80 -9.09
CA LEU A 5 2.34 -4.01 -7.74
C LEU A 5 1.31 -4.68 -6.81
N GLY A 6 1.80 -5.47 -5.86
CA GLY A 6 0.99 -6.03 -4.77
C GLY A 6 0.30 -7.37 -5.04
N LYS A 7 0.54 -7.99 -6.20
CA LYS A 7 0.21 -9.39 -6.52
C LYS A 7 1.37 -10.35 -6.25
N THR A 8 2.58 -9.95 -6.67
CA THR A 8 3.83 -10.71 -6.54
C THR A 8 4.94 -9.80 -6.02
N ASN A 9 6.08 -10.39 -5.67
CA ASN A 9 7.28 -9.60 -5.33
C ASN A 9 7.72 -8.72 -6.52
N LEU A 10 8.28 -7.55 -6.18
CA LEU A 10 8.90 -6.64 -7.13
C LEU A 10 10.34 -7.09 -7.39
N SER A 11 10.68 -7.34 -8.65
CA SER A 11 12.05 -7.69 -9.04
C SER A 11 12.87 -6.44 -9.38
N ILE A 12 14.19 -6.57 -9.41
CA ILE A 12 15.12 -5.47 -9.74
C ILE A 12 14.86 -4.98 -11.17
N GLU A 13 14.57 -5.88 -12.11
CA GLU A 13 14.32 -5.53 -13.52
C GLU A 13 13.06 -4.67 -13.65
N LYS A 14 11.98 -5.03 -12.93
CA LYS A 14 10.76 -4.23 -12.86
C LYS A 14 11.02 -2.88 -12.21
N LEU A 15 11.84 -2.82 -11.16
CA LEU A 15 12.21 -1.57 -10.50
C LEU A 15 13.00 -0.64 -11.43
N ILE A 16 13.98 -1.17 -12.18
CA ILE A 16 14.75 -0.41 -13.18
C ILE A 16 13.80 0.19 -14.23
N ARG A 17 12.86 -0.61 -14.75
CA ARG A 17 11.86 -0.16 -15.73
C ARG A 17 11.03 1.02 -15.23
N ILE A 18 10.56 0.96 -13.98
CA ILE A 18 9.81 2.06 -13.36
C ILE A 18 10.72 3.30 -13.19
N ALA A 19 11.87 3.14 -12.54
CA ALA A 19 12.70 4.25 -12.10
C ALA A 19 13.51 4.93 -13.23
N ARG A 20 13.90 4.20 -14.27
CA ARG A 20 14.76 4.69 -15.35
C ARG A 20 14.02 4.95 -16.66
N PHE A 21 12.93 4.25 -16.90
CA PHE A 21 12.18 4.32 -18.15
C PHE A 21 10.75 4.85 -17.98
N ASN A 22 10.40 5.33 -16.77
CA ASN A 22 9.10 5.93 -16.44
C ASN A 22 7.91 5.02 -16.81
N GLU A 23 8.08 3.71 -16.62
CA GLU A 23 6.99 2.78 -16.89
C GLU A 23 5.84 2.98 -15.91
N LYS A 24 4.60 2.97 -16.43
CA LYS A 24 3.40 3.17 -15.63
C LYS A 24 3.27 2.10 -14.55
N VAL A 25 2.79 2.49 -13.38
CA VAL A 25 2.56 1.60 -12.24
C VAL A 25 1.09 1.59 -11.89
N GLU A 26 0.56 0.40 -11.63
CA GLU A 26 -0.80 0.20 -11.13
C GLU A 26 -0.79 -0.74 -9.93
N LEU A 27 -1.79 -0.60 -9.05
CA LEU A 27 -1.96 -1.48 -7.91
C LEU A 27 -2.88 -2.64 -8.28
N HIS A 28 -2.50 -3.86 -7.86
CA HIS A 28 -3.38 -5.00 -7.98
C HIS A 28 -4.66 -4.78 -7.15
N PRO A 29 -5.86 -5.12 -7.66
CA PRO A 29 -7.12 -4.90 -6.94
C PRO A 29 -7.12 -5.50 -5.52
N ASP A 30 -6.52 -6.68 -5.34
CA ASP A 30 -6.45 -7.31 -4.01
C ASP A 30 -5.49 -6.58 -3.06
N ALA A 31 -4.45 -5.91 -3.55
CA ALA A 31 -3.61 -5.06 -2.72
C ALA A 31 -4.42 -3.86 -2.21
N VAL A 32 -5.24 -3.26 -3.06
CA VAL A 32 -6.17 -2.18 -2.68
C VAL A 32 -7.15 -2.66 -1.61
N LYS A 33 -7.71 -3.87 -1.75
CA LYS A 33 -8.59 -4.47 -0.72
C LYS A 33 -7.88 -4.60 0.64
N ARG A 34 -6.64 -5.10 0.66
CA ARG A 34 -5.85 -5.23 1.90
C ARG A 34 -5.59 -3.87 2.55
N ILE A 35 -5.18 -2.87 1.76
CA ILE A 35 -4.94 -1.50 2.24
C ILE A 35 -6.21 -0.93 2.90
N LYS A 36 -7.35 -1.03 2.23
CA LYS A 36 -8.64 -0.56 2.75
C LYS A 36 -9.04 -1.28 4.05
N LYS A 37 -8.85 -2.61 4.11
CA LYS A 37 -9.13 -3.40 5.32
C LYS A 37 -8.25 -2.96 6.49
N CYS A 38 -6.95 -2.79 6.27
CA CYS A 38 -6.03 -2.29 7.30
C CYS A 38 -6.42 -0.89 7.78
N ARG A 39 -6.80 0.01 6.86
CA ARG A 39 -7.24 1.35 7.23
C ARG A 39 -8.52 1.34 8.07
N ALA A 40 -9.52 0.54 7.68
CA ALA A 40 -10.78 0.45 8.42
C ALA A 40 -10.57 0.01 9.89
N MET A 41 -9.68 -0.96 10.12
CA MET A 41 -9.32 -1.39 11.48
C MET A 41 -8.66 -0.26 12.28
N LEU A 42 -7.77 0.52 11.68
CA LEU A 42 -7.15 1.68 12.35
C LEU A 42 -8.19 2.76 12.70
N GLU A 43 -9.12 3.05 11.79
CA GLU A 43 -10.19 4.02 12.02
C GLU A 43 -11.07 3.62 13.21
N GLU A 44 -11.46 2.34 13.28
CA GLU A 44 -12.24 1.81 14.40
C GLU A 44 -11.53 2.04 15.74
N LYS A 45 -10.22 1.71 15.81
CA LYS A 45 -9.41 1.92 17.02
C LYS A 45 -9.28 3.39 17.42
N ILE A 46 -9.14 4.29 16.45
CA ILE A 46 -9.09 5.73 16.72
C ILE A 46 -10.44 6.21 17.28
N GLN A 47 -11.56 5.74 16.71
CA GLN A 47 -12.91 6.09 17.17
C GLN A 47 -13.21 5.58 18.58
N THR A 48 -12.72 4.39 18.93
CA THR A 48 -12.83 3.83 20.29
C THR A 48 -11.85 4.46 21.29
N ARG A 49 -11.06 5.45 20.85
CA ARG A 49 -10.04 6.16 21.65
C ARG A 49 -8.95 5.24 22.19
N GLU A 50 -8.64 4.17 21.46
CA GLU A 50 -7.49 3.33 21.75
C GLU A 50 -6.20 4.16 21.54
N ILE A 51 -5.27 4.10 22.50
CA ILE A 51 -4.00 4.83 22.42
C ILE A 51 -3.04 4.04 21.51
N MET A 52 -2.57 4.67 20.43
CA MET A 52 -1.80 4.03 19.38
C MET A 52 -0.57 4.86 19.01
N TYR A 53 0.62 4.37 19.37
CA TYR A 53 1.89 5.02 19.09
C TYR A 53 2.11 5.22 17.59
N GLY A 54 2.46 6.45 17.19
CA GLY A 54 2.64 6.83 15.79
C GLY A 54 1.34 7.05 15.01
N VAL A 55 0.18 7.01 15.70
CA VAL A 55 -1.13 7.26 15.09
C VAL A 55 -1.85 8.43 15.78
N ASN A 56 -2.04 8.40 17.10
CA ASN A 56 -2.79 9.42 17.83
C ASN A 56 -2.14 9.87 19.15
N THR A 57 -0.86 9.58 19.32
CA THR A 57 -0.07 9.94 20.51
C THR A 57 0.73 11.23 20.34
N GLY A 58 0.38 12.07 19.37
CA GLY A 58 1.04 13.35 19.07
C GLY A 58 0.16 14.55 19.36
#